data_AF-A0A3M6SAX1-F1
#
_entry.id   AF-A0A3M6SAX1-F1
#
_cell.length_a   1.000
_cell.length_b   1.000
_cell.length_c   1.000
_cell.angle_alpha   90.00
_cell.angle_beta   90.00
_cell.angle_gamma   90.00
#
_symmetry.space_group_name_H-M   'P 1'
#
loop_
_entity.id
_entity.type
_entity.pdbx_description
1 polymer ?
#
loop_
_entity_poly.entity_id
_entity_poly.type
_entity_poly.pdbx_seq_one_letter_code
_entity_poly.pdbx_strand_id
1 'polypeptide(L)'
;RNNGFRVQKAKNDVVDGIRVTQTAMNEGKILFSNQCPNLFKELASYVWDEKAAERGEDKPVKEHDHACDAMRYFVYMVIYKNYTAKIKERPHVRGL
;
A
#
# COMPACT_ATOMS: atom_id res chain seq x y z
N ARG A 1 13.63 -17.10 -4.30
CA ARG A 1 12.92 -18.15 -3.55
C ARG A 1 11.44 -18.02 -3.87
N ASN A 2 10.80 -19.03 -4.46
CA ASN A 2 9.42 -18.95 -4.94
C ASN A 2 8.57 -19.91 -4.09
N ASN A 3 8.10 -19.44 -2.92
CA ASN A 3 7.34 -20.25 -1.94
C ASN A 3 5.88 -20.51 -2.39
N GLY A 4 5.62 -20.69 -3.69
CA GLY A 4 4.27 -20.90 -4.23
C GLY A 4 3.37 -19.66 -4.28
N PHE A 5 3.87 -18.49 -3.88
CA PHE A 5 3.11 -17.23 -3.97
C PHE A 5 3.23 -16.61 -5.36
N ARG A 6 2.11 -16.12 -5.88
CA ARG A 6 2.09 -15.35 -7.12
C ARG A 6 2.56 -13.92 -6.82
N VAL A 7 3.75 -13.58 -7.30
CA VAL A 7 4.33 -12.25 -7.13
C VAL A 7 3.97 -11.38 -8.34
N GLN A 8 3.36 -10.24 -8.08
CA GLN A 8 3.12 -9.20 -9.09
C GLN A 8 3.94 -7.96 -8.73
N LYS A 9 4.66 -7.40 -9.69
CA LYS A 9 5.37 -6.13 -9.48
C LYS A 9 4.34 -5.01 -9.29
N ALA A 10 4.41 -4.32 -8.15
CA ALA A 10 3.61 -3.13 -7.90
C ALA A 10 4.08 -1.97 -8.78
N LYS A 11 3.16 -1.10 -9.21
CA LYS A 11 3.52 0.20 -9.77
C LYS A 11 3.84 1.14 -8.61
N ASN A 12 5.07 1.64 -8.56
CA ASN A 12 5.58 2.40 -7.43
C ASN A 12 5.49 3.92 -7.63
N ASP A 13 4.37 4.40 -8.19
CA ASP A 13 4.08 5.84 -8.21
C ASP A 13 3.63 6.24 -6.80
N VAL A 14 4.51 6.93 -6.07
CA VAL A 14 4.33 7.23 -4.65
C VAL A 14 3.22 8.27 -4.49
N VAL A 15 3.28 9.38 -5.21
CA VAL A 15 2.33 10.50 -5.10
C VAL A 15 0.94 10.07 -5.54
N ASP A 16 0.83 9.42 -6.71
CA ASP A 16 -0.46 8.94 -7.18
C ASP A 16 -1.01 7.89 -6.21
N GLY A 17 -0.17 6.96 -5.75
CA GLY A 17 -0.54 5.93 -4.77
C GLY A 17 -1.09 6.49 -3.45
N ILE A 18 -0.45 7.53 -2.89
CA ILE A 18 -0.93 8.23 -1.69
C ILE A 18 -2.30 8.83 -1.94
N ARG A 19 -2.45 9.57 -3.04
CA ARG A 19 -3.70 10.24 -3.41
C ARG A 19 -4.85 9.26 -3.49
N VAL A 20 -4.68 8.14 -4.19
CA VAL A 20 -5.77 7.15 -4.29
C VAL A 20 -6.04 6.44 -2.97
N THR A 21 -5.02 6.26 -2.14
CA THR A 21 -5.19 5.69 -0.80
C THR A 21 -6.04 6.59 0.08
N GLN A 22 -5.77 7.90 0.11
CA GLN A 22 -6.58 8.88 0.81
C GLN A 22 -8.02 8.91 0.30
N THR A 23 -8.22 8.90 -1.02
CA THR A 23 -9.56 8.83 -1.61
C THR A 23 -10.30 7.56 -1.18
N ALA A 24 -9.65 6.39 -1.21
CA ALA A 24 -10.27 5.13 -0.80
C ALA A 24 -10.65 5.12 0.69
N MET A 25 -9.85 5.75 1.57
CA MET A 25 -10.18 5.93 2.99
C MET A 25 -11.40 6.83 3.16
N ASN A 26 -11.41 7.99 2.49
CA ASN A 26 -12.50 8.98 2.59
C ASN A 26 -13.83 8.44 2.05
N GLU A 27 -13.79 7.64 0.99
CA GLU A 27 -14.97 7.00 0.39
C GLU A 27 -15.43 5.74 1.14
N GLY A 28 -14.72 5.31 2.19
CA GLY A 28 -15.04 4.10 2.95
C GLY A 28 -14.83 2.79 2.15
N LYS A 29 -14.04 2.82 1.07
CA LYS A 29 -13.71 1.64 0.25
C LYS A 29 -12.76 0.67 0.96
N ILE A 30 -12.04 1.14 1.97
CA ILE A 30 -11.20 0.32 2.83
C ILE A 30 -11.51 0.61 4.30
N LEU A 31 -11.43 -0.43 5.12
CA LEU A 31 -11.64 -0.37 6.56
C LEU A 31 -10.50 -1.11 7.27
N PHE A 32 -10.15 -0.65 8.46
CA PHE A 32 -9.04 -1.21 9.23
C PHE A 32 -9.57 -1.87 10.50
N SER A 33 -9.06 -3.06 10.81
CA SER A 33 -9.28 -3.68 12.10
C SER A 33 -8.42 -2.99 13.16
N ASN A 34 -8.91 -2.92 14.40
CA ASN A 34 -8.13 -2.42 15.54
C ASN A 34 -6.90 -3.30 15.85
N GLN A 35 -6.79 -4.48 15.25
CA GLN A 35 -5.66 -5.40 15.38
C GLN A 35 -4.46 -5.05 14.48
N CYS A 36 -4.46 -3.88 13.83
CA CYS A 36 -3.34 -3.39 13.01
C CYS A 36 -2.55 -2.26 13.68
N PRO A 37 -1.95 -2.47 14.88
CA PRO A 37 -1.37 -1.38 15.68
C PRO A 37 -0.19 -0.69 14.99
N ASN A 38 0.60 -1.42 14.20
CA ASN A 38 1.73 -0.84 13.47
C ASN A 38 1.25 0.11 12.37
N LEU A 39 0.20 -0.26 11.62
CA LEU A 39 -0.37 0.62 10.61
C LEU A 39 -0.87 1.93 11.22
N PHE A 40 -1.55 1.88 12.36
CA PHE A 40 -2.02 3.11 13.02
C PHE A 40 -0.88 3.99 13.53
N LYS A 41 0.19 3.39 14.06
CA LYS A 41 1.39 4.14 14.46
C LYS A 41 2.03 4.85 13.26
N GLU A 42 2.20 4.13 12.15
CA GLU A 42 2.80 4.67 10.93
C GLU A 42 1.92 5.74 10.26
N LEU A 43 0.59 5.57 10.26
CA LEU A 43 -0.35 6.58 9.77
C LEU A 43 -0.29 7.87 10.59
N ALA A 44 -0.13 7.76 11.91
CA ALA A 44 -0.05 8.92 12.80
C ALA A 44 1.26 9.71 12.64
N SER A 45 2.32 9.08 12.15
CA SER A 45 3.63 9.69 11.92
C SER A 45 3.87 10.12 10.47
N TYR A 46 2.86 10.06 9.60
CA TYR A 46 3.03 10.33 8.18
C TYR A 46 3.18 11.83 7.90
N VAL A 47 4.38 12.26 7.50
CA VAL A 47 4.73 13.68 7.23
C VAL A 47 5.40 13.85 5.86
N TRP A 48 5.14 15.00 5.24
CA TRP A 48 5.78 15.43 4.00
C TRP A 48 7.18 16.00 4.26
N ASP A 49 8.13 15.72 3.37
CA ASP A 49 9.50 16.26 3.46
C ASP A 49 9.50 17.73 3.03
N GLU A 50 9.53 18.64 4.01
CA GLU A 50 9.53 20.09 3.78
C GLU A 50 10.71 20.55 2.92
N LYS A 51 11.90 19.95 3.08
CA LYS A 51 13.09 20.29 2.28
C LYS A 51 12.95 19.82 0.84
N ALA A 52 12.18 18.77 0.59
CA ALA A 52 11.87 18.33 -0.76
C ALA A 52 10.86 19.24 -1.43
N ALA A 53 9.84 19.67 -0.67
CA ALA A 53 8.84 20.62 -1.15
C ALA A 53 9.48 21.95 -1.58
N GLU A 54 10.49 22.45 -0.85
CA GLU A 54 11.29 23.63 -1.24
C GLU A 54 12.00 23.48 -2.60
N ARG A 55 12.29 22.25 -3.02
CA ARG A 55 12.88 21.92 -4.33
C ARG A 55 11.85 21.58 -5.40
N GLY A 56 10.55 21.71 -5.10
CA GLY A 56 9.45 21.32 -5.99
C GLY A 56 9.24 19.81 -6.09
N GLU A 57 9.75 19.02 -5.14
CA GLU A 57 9.57 17.58 -5.07
C GLU A 57 8.56 17.20 -3.99
N ASP A 58 7.46 16.54 -4.37
CA ASP A 58 6.51 15.96 -3.41
C ASP A 58 6.96 14.55 -3.01
N LYS A 59 7.50 14.40 -1.79
CA LYS A 59 7.82 13.09 -1.23
C LYS A 59 7.59 13.02 0.28
N PRO A 60 7.11 11.88 0.80
CA PRO A 60 7.05 11.65 2.24
C PRO A 60 8.44 11.41 2.82
N VAL A 61 8.60 11.70 4.10
CA VAL A 61 9.78 11.31 4.86
C VAL A 61 9.82 9.77 4.96
N LYS A 62 10.96 9.16 4.61
CA LYS A 62 11.18 7.70 4.63
C LYS A 62 11.51 7.19 6.03
N GLU A 63 10.57 7.34 6.95
CA GLU A 63 10.67 6.78 8.29
C GLU A 63 9.38 6.02 8.63
N HIS A 64 9.52 4.79 9.12
CA HIS A 64 8.38 3.95 9.53
C HIS A 64 7.28 3.81 8.46
N ASP A 65 7.65 3.38 7.24
CA ASP A 65 6.74 3.34 6.08
C ASP A 65 6.30 1.92 5.66
N HIS A 66 6.69 0.87 6.39
CA HIS A 66 6.52 -0.51 5.93
C HIS A 66 5.06 -0.94 5.75
N ALA A 67 4.21 -0.67 6.74
CA ALA A 67 2.78 -1.00 6.68
C ALA A 67 2.04 -0.01 5.76
N CYS A 68 2.41 1.27 5.77
CA CYS A 68 1.86 2.29 4.87
C CYS A 68 2.13 1.97 3.39
N ASP A 69 3.34 1.52 3.04
CA ASP A 69 3.70 1.11 1.68
C ASP A 69 2.93 -0.14 1.26
N ALA A 70 2.83 -1.14 2.14
CA ALA A 70 2.05 -2.34 1.87
C ALA A 70 0.57 -1.99 1.59
N MET A 71 -0.01 -1.11 2.40
CA MET A 71 -1.36 -0.59 2.20
C MET A 71 -1.49 0.14 0.86
N ARG A 72 -0.54 1.05 0.54
CA ARG A 72 -0.54 1.80 -0.72
C ARG A 72 -0.51 0.88 -1.94
N TYR A 73 0.32 -0.16 -1.93
CA TYR A 73 0.35 -1.14 -3.03
C TYR A 73 -0.97 -1.89 -3.17
N PHE A 74 -1.58 -2.30 -2.05
CA PHE A 74 -2.88 -2.96 -2.07
C PHE A 74 -3.96 -2.06 -2.68
N VAL A 75 -4.10 -0.83 -2.18
CA VAL A 75 -5.12 0.10 -2.67
C VAL A 75 -4.90 0.43 -4.14
N TYR A 76 -3.68 0.78 -4.53
CA TYR A 76 -3.40 1.17 -5.90
C TYR A 76 -3.66 0.04 -6.90
N MET A 77 -3.16 -1.16 -6.61
CA MET A 77 -3.24 -2.27 -7.56
C MET A 77 -4.64 -2.91 -7.56
N VAL A 78 -5.18 -3.20 -6.37
CA VAL A 78 -6.40 -4.02 -6.23
C VAL A 78 -7.65 -3.15 -6.25
N ILE A 79 -7.70 -2.08 -5.46
CA ILE A 79 -8.91 -1.25 -5.34
C ILE A 79 -9.05 -0.29 -6.52
N TYR A 80 -7.97 0.39 -6.90
CA TYR A 80 -8.03 1.42 -7.93
C TYR A 80 -7.88 0.87 -9.35
N LYS A 81 -6.80 0.13 -9.62
CA LYS A 81 -6.57 -0.45 -10.95
C LYS A 81 -7.35 -1.73 -11.21
N ASN A 82 -8.06 -2.25 -10.20
CA ASN A 82 -8.87 -3.46 -10.26
C ASN A 82 -8.10 -4.66 -10.86
N TYR A 83 -6.80 -4.76 -10.53
CA TYR A 83 -5.98 -5.89 -10.98
C TYR A 83 -6.50 -7.18 -10.35
N THR A 84 -7.06 -8.03 -11.19
CA THR A 84 -7.50 -9.37 -10.82
C THR A 84 -6.45 -10.39 -11.25
N ALA A 85 -5.99 -11.20 -10.29
CA ALA A 85 -5.12 -12.32 -10.60
C ALA A 85 -5.95 -13.45 -11.24
N LYS A 86 -5.70 -13.77 -12.52
CA LYS A 86 -6.32 -14.95 -13.16
C LYS A 86 -5.69 -16.24 -12.64
N ILE A 87 -6.36 -16.96 -11.74
CA ILE A 87 -5.87 -18.24 -11.21
C ILE A 87 -6.06 -19.31 -12.29
N LYS A 88 -4.97 -19.91 -12.79
CA LYS A 88 -5.03 -21.07 -13.69
C LYS A 88 -5.09 -22.39 -12.92
N GLU A 89 -4.39 -22.47 -11.80
CA GLU A 89 -4.39 -23.62 -10.88
C GLU A 89 -4.36 -23.10 -9.44
N ARG A 90 -5.13 -23.72 -8.52
CA ARG A 90 -5.10 -23.34 -7.11
C ARG A 90 -3.77 -23.80 -6.50
N PRO A 91 -2.99 -22.90 -5.88
CA PRO A 91 -1.76 -23.30 -5.21
C PRO A 91 -2.09 -24.23 -4.03
N HIS A 92 -1.43 -25.37 -3.98
CA HIS A 92 -1.53 -26.30 -2.84
C HIS A 92 -0.76 -25.69 -1.66
N VAL A 93 -1.48 -25.12 -0.71
CA VAL A 93 -0.90 -24.59 0.53
C VAL A 93 -0.73 -25.76 1.50
N ARG A 94 0.49 -26.23 1.71
CA ARG A 94 0.79 -27.21 2.77
C ARG A 94 0.67 -26.52 4.13
N GLY A 95 -0.25 -26.97 4.99
CA GLY A 95 -0.29 -26.61 6.41
C GLY A 95 -1.36 -25.59 6.84
N LEU A 96 -2.43 -25.43 6.07
CA LEU A 96 -3.73 -25.01 6.59
C LEU A 96 -4.69 -26.20 6.60
#